data_AF-B5W7W6-F1
#
_entry.id   AF-B5W7W6-F1
#
_cell.length_a   1.000
_cell.length_b   1.000
_cell.length_c   1.000
_cell.angle_alpha   90.00
_cell.angle_beta   90.00
_cell.angle_gamma   90.00
#
_symmetry.space_group_name_H-M   'P 1'
#
loop_
_entity.id
_entity.type
_entity.pdbx_description
1 polymer ?
#
loop_
_entity_poly.entity_id
_entity_poly.type
_entity_poly.pdbx_seq_one_letter_code
_entity_poly.pdbx_strand_id
1 'polypeptide(L)'
;MLITENLEAIIEEQTDETRNFVLRTTIVPQIGVAVYVRKGDIAHDLDIVNVRYNPESNRLHLLVRNSGQASVIVQPEWVISQGNQEIQSGRGVDTTVIAEKERLVNINYNQPLEPGDYQVSGNLGWGVNRNTKIPFSVTLAVP
;
A
#
# COMPACT_ATOMS: atom_id res chain seq x y z
N MET A 1 5.39 10.52 13.45
CA MET A 1 4.84 10.04 14.75
C MET A 1 3.50 9.37 14.46
N LEU A 2 3.24 8.19 15.02
CA LEU A 2 1.90 7.57 14.96
C LEU A 2 1.23 7.81 16.30
N ILE A 3 0.06 8.44 16.29
CA ILE A 3 -0.77 8.65 17.47
C ILE A 3 -1.98 7.75 17.30
N THR A 4 -2.31 6.97 18.32
CA THR A 4 -3.53 6.15 18.33
C THR A 4 -4.34 6.42 19.57
N GLU A 5 -5.66 6.41 19.43
CA GLU A 5 -6.61 6.61 20.53
C GLU A 5 -7.81 5.67 20.35
N ASN A 6 -8.22 5.01 21.43
CA ASN A 6 -9.44 4.21 21.45
C ASN A 6 -10.62 5.14 21.71
N LEU A 7 -11.68 4.99 20.92
CA LEU A 7 -12.93 5.68 21.16
C LEU A 7 -13.78 4.95 22.21
N GLU A 8 -14.83 5.61 22.65
CA GLU A 8 -15.82 5.03 23.55
C GLU A 8 -16.41 3.74 22.95
N ALA A 9 -16.53 2.73 23.81
CA ALA A 9 -17.02 1.41 23.40
C ALA A 9 -18.54 1.46 23.19
N ILE A 10 -19.00 0.88 22.09
CA ILE A 10 -20.42 0.65 21.83
C ILE A 10 -20.74 -0.77 22.28
N ILE A 11 -21.75 -0.92 23.13
CA ILE A 11 -22.21 -2.21 23.64
C ILE A 11 -23.63 -2.43 23.14
N GLU A 12 -23.82 -3.49 22.35
CA GLU A 12 -25.10 -3.93 21.82
C GLU A 12 -25.49 -5.25 22.48
N GLU A 13 -26.68 -5.31 23.06
CA GLU A 13 -27.22 -6.51 23.70
C GLU A 13 -28.47 -6.96 22.95
N GLN A 14 -28.49 -8.22 22.53
CA GLN A 14 -29.66 -8.88 21.94
C GLN A 14 -30.07 -10.04 22.82
N THR A 15 -31.32 -10.03 23.26
CA THR A 15 -31.90 -11.09 24.07
C THR A 15 -32.82 -11.95 23.20
N ASP A 16 -32.57 -13.26 23.16
CA ASP A 16 -33.52 -14.25 22.66
C ASP A 16 -34.31 -14.81 23.85
N GLU A 17 -35.51 -14.28 24.06
CA GLU A 17 -36.42 -14.66 25.15
C GLU A 17 -36.86 -16.13 25.06
N THR A 18 -36.85 -16.72 23.85
CA THR A 18 -37.27 -18.11 23.60
C THR A 18 -36.23 -19.12 24.10
N ARG A 19 -34.95 -18.74 24.08
CA ARG A 19 -33.82 -19.59 24.49
C ARG A 19 -33.15 -19.13 25.77
N ASN A 20 -33.68 -18.08 26.40
CA ASN A 20 -33.13 -17.42 27.58
C ASN A 20 -31.63 -17.12 27.44
N PHE A 21 -31.27 -16.48 26.31
CA PHE A 21 -29.90 -16.21 25.91
C PHE A 21 -29.72 -14.71 25.64
N VAL A 22 -28.61 -14.13 26.09
CA VAL A 22 -28.24 -12.74 25.81
C VAL A 22 -26.91 -12.74 25.04
N LEU A 23 -26.94 -12.23 23.82
CA LEU A 23 -25.75 -11.93 23.03
C LEU A 23 -25.31 -10.50 23.32
N ARG A 24 -24.12 -10.34 23.89
CA ARG A 24 -23.48 -9.04 24.08
C ARG A 24 -22.35 -8.86 23.08
N THR A 25 -22.45 -7.84 22.25
CA THR A 25 -21.41 -7.44 21.29
C THR A 25 -20.79 -6.13 21.76
N THR A 26 -19.46 -6.08 21.85
CA THR A 26 -18.72 -4.85 22.19
C THR A 26 -17.86 -4.44 21.00
N ILE A 27 -18.05 -3.21 20.55
CA ILE A 27 -17.29 -2.61 19.46
C ILE A 27 -16.47 -1.47 20.04
N VAL A 28 -15.13 -1.55 19.93
CA VAL A 28 -14.21 -0.49 20.37
C VAL A 28 -13.48 0.06 19.15
N PRO A 29 -13.93 1.18 18.57
CA PRO A 29 -13.24 1.80 17.44
C PRO A 29 -11.88 2.37 17.90
N GLN A 30 -10.88 2.33 17.01
CA GLN A 30 -9.58 2.96 17.23
C GLN A 30 -9.25 3.90 16.07
N ILE A 31 -8.83 5.12 16.39
CA ILE A 31 -8.34 6.08 15.41
C ILE A 31 -6.81 6.14 15.50
N GLY A 32 -6.16 6.16 14.34
CA GLY A 32 -4.72 6.38 14.22
C GLY A 32 -4.40 7.53 13.27
N VAL A 33 -3.47 8.41 13.65
CA VAL A 33 -2.99 9.53 12.84
C VAL A 33 -1.48 9.49 12.66
N ALA A 34 -1.02 9.58 11.41
CA ALA A 34 0.38 9.73 11.07
C ALA A 34 0.74 11.20 10.86
N VAL A 35 1.63 11.74 11.71
CA VAL A 35 2.12 13.12 11.61
C VAL A 35 3.55 13.14 11.05
N TYR A 36 3.73 13.90 9.97
CA TYR A 36 5.01 14.13 9.30
C TYR A 36 5.47 15.57 9.56
N VAL A 37 6.66 15.73 10.13
CA VAL A 37 7.25 17.03 10.39
C VAL A 37 8.39 17.25 9.39
N ARG A 38 8.30 18.32 8.62
CA ARG A 38 9.36 18.80 7.73
C ARG A 38 9.97 20.05 8.34
N LYS A 39 11.29 20.10 8.47
CA LYS A 39 12.02 21.29 8.93
C LYS A 39 13.01 21.73 7.86
N GLY A 40 12.90 22.97 7.41
CA GLY A 40 13.76 23.54 6.37
C GLY A 40 13.43 23.05 4.96
N ASP A 41 14.31 23.36 4.03
CA ASP A 41 14.14 23.05 2.62
C ASP A 41 14.70 21.67 2.25
N ILE A 42 13.99 20.63 2.67
CA ILE A 42 14.34 19.22 2.40
C ILE A 42 13.38 18.59 1.38
N ALA A 43 13.89 17.88 0.37
CA ALA A 43 13.07 17.21 -0.63
C ALA A 43 13.16 15.69 -0.52
N HIS A 44 12.17 14.98 -1.05
CA HIS A 44 12.28 13.56 -1.34
C HIS A 44 12.90 13.39 -2.72
N ASP A 45 13.46 12.21 -2.97
CA ASP A 45 14.00 11.84 -4.28
C ASP A 45 13.72 10.35 -4.45
N LEU A 46 12.76 10.02 -5.30
CA LEU A 46 12.16 8.69 -5.37
C LEU A 46 12.60 7.97 -6.64
N ASP A 47 12.97 6.70 -6.48
CA ASP A 47 13.29 5.80 -7.56
C ASP A 47 12.63 4.42 -7.36
N ILE A 48 12.29 3.74 -8.45
CA ILE A 48 11.73 2.40 -8.43
C ILE A 48 12.85 1.44 -8.82
N VAL A 49 13.42 0.76 -7.83
CA VAL A 49 14.63 -0.05 -8.01
C VAL A 49 14.34 -1.38 -8.68
N ASN A 50 13.28 -2.06 -8.24
CA ASN A 50 12.89 -3.37 -8.77
C ASN A 50 11.45 -3.73 -8.34
N VAL A 51 10.95 -4.85 -8.85
CA VAL A 51 9.76 -5.54 -8.38
C VAL A 51 10.14 -6.89 -7.77
N ARG A 52 9.48 -7.28 -6.69
CA ARG A 52 9.66 -8.56 -6.03
C ARG A 52 8.35 -9.33 -6.02
N TYR A 53 8.42 -10.59 -6.39
CA TYR A 53 7.32 -11.54 -6.29
C TYR A 53 7.57 -12.55 -5.17
N ASN A 54 6.55 -12.79 -4.37
CA ASN A 54 6.54 -13.86 -3.37
C ASN A 54 5.50 -14.90 -3.80
N PRO A 55 5.91 -16.11 -4.23
CA PRO A 55 5.01 -17.15 -4.71
C PRO A 55 4.16 -17.77 -3.60
N GLU A 56 4.66 -17.85 -2.37
CA GLU A 56 3.93 -18.44 -1.24
C GLU A 56 2.69 -17.62 -0.85
N SER A 57 2.80 -16.30 -0.96
CA SER A 57 1.71 -15.38 -0.61
C SER A 57 1.01 -14.77 -1.83
N ASN A 58 1.45 -15.10 -3.04
CA ASN A 58 0.99 -14.52 -4.29
C ASN A 58 1.02 -12.97 -4.24
N ARG A 59 2.10 -12.40 -3.68
CA ARG A 59 2.22 -10.93 -3.48
C ARG A 59 3.32 -10.33 -4.32
N LEU A 60 3.02 -9.15 -4.86
CA LEU A 60 3.96 -8.34 -5.60
C LEU A 60 4.28 -7.05 -4.85
N HIS A 61 5.56 -6.70 -4.81
CA HIS A 61 6.06 -5.52 -4.12
C HIS A 61 6.97 -4.71 -5.04
N LEU A 62 6.70 -3.42 -5.19
CA LEU A 62 7.66 -2.48 -5.76
C LEU A 62 8.67 -2.10 -4.68
N LEU A 63 9.95 -2.22 -4.97
CA LEU A 63 11.02 -1.69 -4.13
C LEU A 63 11.23 -0.22 -4.50
N VAL A 64 10.69 0.67 -3.68
CA VAL A 64 10.83 2.11 -3.85
C VAL A 64 11.95 2.62 -2.94
N ARG A 65 12.92 3.31 -3.52
CA ARG A 65 13.99 3.99 -2.80
C ARG A 65 13.67 5.47 -2.68
N ASN A 66 13.90 6.02 -1.50
CA ASN A 66 13.93 7.46 -1.30
C ASN A 66 15.35 7.87 -0.89
N SER A 67 16.11 8.46 -1.81
CA SER A 67 17.44 9.04 -1.56
C SER A 67 17.37 10.45 -0.96
N GLY A 68 16.18 11.05 -0.91
CA GLY A 68 15.97 12.39 -0.37
C GLY A 68 15.81 12.42 1.14
N GLN A 69 15.92 13.63 1.69
CA GLN A 69 15.87 13.92 3.12
C GLN A 69 14.44 14.09 3.66
N ALA A 70 13.43 14.17 2.80
CA ALA A 70 12.02 14.21 3.20
C ALA A 70 11.33 12.87 3.02
N SER A 71 10.50 12.48 3.99
CA SER A 71 9.60 11.33 3.83
C SER A 71 8.38 11.72 3.00
N VAL A 72 7.78 10.75 2.31
CA VAL A 72 6.65 10.99 1.40
C VAL A 72 5.68 9.83 1.42
N ILE A 73 4.38 10.13 1.28
CA ILE A 73 3.33 9.14 1.06
C ILE A 73 3.18 8.97 -0.44
N VAL A 74 3.33 7.73 -0.89
CA VAL A 74 3.21 7.35 -2.29
C VAL A 74 2.06 6.39 -2.49
N GLN A 75 1.52 6.39 -3.70
CA GLN A 75 0.56 5.41 -4.15
C GLN A 75 0.87 4.99 -5.59
N PRO A 76 1.11 3.69 -5.84
CA PRO A 76 1.37 3.21 -7.19
C PRO A 76 0.05 3.01 -7.94
N GLU A 77 -0.01 3.50 -9.18
CA GLU A 77 -0.90 3.03 -10.23
C GLU A 77 -0.05 2.14 -11.15
N TRP A 78 -0.52 0.93 -11.45
CA TRP A 78 0.33 -0.08 -12.10
C TRP A 78 -0.44 -0.91 -13.13
N VAL A 79 0.30 -1.46 -14.08
CA VAL A 79 -0.14 -2.36 -15.14
C VAL A 79 0.89 -3.49 -15.25
N ILE A 80 0.43 -4.73 -15.21
CA ILE A 80 1.20 -5.95 -15.51
C ILE A 80 0.84 -6.37 -16.92
N SER A 81 1.86 -6.56 -17.74
CA SER A 81 1.73 -6.95 -19.14
C SER A 81 2.66 -8.12 -19.47
N GLN A 82 2.23 -8.95 -20.42
CA GLN A 82 3.05 -10.02 -20.99
C GLN A 82 3.11 -9.79 -22.51
N GLY A 83 4.29 -9.42 -23.01
CA GLY A 83 4.42 -8.90 -24.38
C GLY A 83 3.57 -7.64 -24.57
N ASN A 84 2.65 -7.67 -25.54
CA ASN A 84 1.75 -6.54 -25.85
C ASN A 84 0.38 -6.64 -25.17
N GLN A 85 0.14 -7.68 -24.36
CA GLN A 85 -1.14 -7.89 -23.70
C GLN A 85 -1.10 -7.38 -22.27
N GLU A 86 -2.00 -6.47 -21.93
CA GLU A 86 -2.31 -6.13 -20.54
C GLU A 86 -2.98 -7.34 -19.88
N ILE A 87 -2.37 -7.84 -18.81
CA ILE A 87 -2.88 -8.96 -18.02
C ILE A 87 -3.78 -8.40 -16.92
N GLN A 88 -3.25 -7.43 -16.17
CA GLN A 88 -3.95 -6.80 -15.06
C GLN A 88 -3.46 -5.37 -14.86
N SER A 89 -4.31 -4.55 -14.27
CA SER A 89 -3.96 -3.22 -13.80
C SER A 89 -4.63 -2.93 -12.46
N GLY A 90 -4.11 -1.95 -11.75
CA GLY A 90 -4.66 -1.60 -10.46
C GLY A 90 -3.98 -0.43 -9.79
N ARG A 91 -4.36 -0.28 -8.52
CA ARG A 91 -3.93 0.81 -7.66
C ARG A 91 -3.53 0.25 -6.31
N GLY A 92 -2.35 0.63 -5.84
CA GLY A 92 -1.88 0.26 -4.50
C GLY A 92 -2.51 1.11 -3.41
N VAL A 93 -2.15 0.78 -2.17
CA VAL A 93 -2.52 1.55 -0.98
C VAL A 93 -1.48 2.61 -0.68
N ASP A 94 -1.91 3.68 -0.01
CA ASP A 94 -1.00 4.71 0.46
C ASP A 94 0.08 4.12 1.37
N THR A 95 1.33 4.36 1.01
CA THR A 95 2.49 3.81 1.72
C THR A 95 3.48 4.93 1.98
N THR A 96 4.00 4.99 3.21
CA THR A 96 5.09 5.92 3.54
C THR A 96 6.43 5.36 3.10
N VAL A 97 7.17 6.14 2.31
CA VAL A 97 8.59 5.91 2.04
C VAL A 97 9.39 6.91 2.87
N ILE A 98 10.10 6.37 3.87
CA ILE A 98 10.89 7.19 4.79
C ILE A 98 12.10 7.75 4.05
N ALA A 99 12.51 8.97 4.40
CA ALA A 99 13.73 9.59 3.92
C ALA A 99 14.94 8.64 4.02
N GLU A 100 15.81 8.69 3.01
CA GLU A 100 17.08 7.95 2.94
C GLU A 100 16.93 6.42 3.11
N LYS A 101 15.76 5.87 2.76
CA LYS A 101 15.44 4.44 2.95
C LYS A 101 14.74 3.84 1.74
N GLU A 102 14.75 2.51 1.73
CA GLU A 102 13.94 1.70 0.82
C GLU A 102 12.68 1.20 1.51
N ARG A 103 11.62 1.04 0.72
CA ARG A 103 10.34 0.50 1.18
C ARG A 103 9.77 -0.45 0.13
N LEU A 104 9.28 -1.59 0.59
CA LEU A 104 8.40 -2.45 -0.20
C LEU A 104 7.00 -1.83 -0.20
N VAL A 105 6.54 -1.46 -1.39
CA VAL A 105 5.20 -0.92 -1.63
C VAL A 105 4.37 -2.02 -2.28
N ASN A 106 3.28 -2.41 -1.63
CA ASN A 106 2.42 -3.47 -2.13
C ASN A 106 1.69 -3.02 -3.39
N ILE A 107 1.71 -3.88 -4.41
CA ILE A 107 0.79 -3.77 -5.53
C ILE A 107 -0.10 -5.02 -5.51
N ASN A 108 -1.29 -4.85 -4.95
CA ASN A 108 -2.28 -5.92 -4.78
C ASN A 108 -2.88 -6.24 -6.14
N TYR A 109 -2.87 -7.50 -6.54
CA TYR A 109 -3.45 -7.95 -7.79
C TYR A 109 -4.35 -9.17 -7.52
N ASN A 110 -5.36 -9.37 -8.37
CA ASN A 110 -6.53 -10.18 -7.99
C ASN A 110 -6.43 -11.66 -8.40
N GLN A 111 -5.58 -11.99 -9.37
CA GLN A 111 -5.45 -13.36 -9.86
C GLN A 111 -3.97 -13.72 -9.93
N PRO A 112 -3.57 -14.94 -9.51
CA PRO A 112 -2.19 -15.41 -9.64
C PRO A 112 -1.64 -15.23 -11.06
N LEU A 113 -0.35 -14.96 -11.14
CA LEU A 113 0.36 -14.94 -12.41
C LEU A 113 0.87 -16.36 -12.70
N GLU A 114 0.72 -16.80 -13.94
CA GLU A 114 1.37 -18.01 -14.42
C GLU A 114 2.89 -17.82 -14.49
N PRO A 115 3.70 -18.88 -14.46
CA PRO A 115 5.15 -18.78 -14.65
C PRO A 115 5.51 -18.11 -15.97
N GLY A 116 6.48 -17.18 -15.93
CA GLY A 116 6.95 -16.46 -17.12
C GLY A 116 7.47 -15.06 -16.84
N ASP A 117 7.86 -14.38 -17.92
CA ASP A 117 8.36 -13.01 -17.89
C ASP A 117 7.24 -12.00 -18.15
N TYR A 118 7.20 -10.97 -17.32
CA TYR A 118 6.21 -9.90 -17.34
C TYR A 118 6.89 -8.54 -17.26
N GLN A 119 6.19 -7.51 -17.71
CA GLN A 119 6.57 -6.12 -17.50
C GLN A 119 5.55 -5.45 -16.57
N VAL A 120 6.06 -4.83 -15.50
CA VAL A 120 5.27 -4.05 -14.54
C VAL A 120 5.59 -2.59 -14.77
N SER A 121 4.60 -1.81 -15.20
CA SER A 121 4.76 -0.39 -15.52
C SER A 121 3.68 0.44 -14.86
N GLY A 122 3.90 1.76 -14.78
CA GLY A 122 2.88 2.64 -14.23
C GLY A 122 3.45 3.95 -13.70
N ASN A 123 2.76 4.51 -12.70
CA ASN A 123 3.12 5.78 -12.09
C ASN A 123 3.10 5.67 -10.56
N LEU A 124 4.15 6.15 -9.92
CA LEU A 124 4.20 6.35 -8.48
C LEU A 124 3.71 7.77 -8.17
N GLY A 125 2.46 7.90 -7.76
CA GLY A 125 1.84 9.18 -7.43
C GLY A 125 2.16 9.65 -6.01
N TRP A 126 2.38 10.94 -5.83
CA TRP A 126 2.62 11.55 -4.51
C TRP A 126 2.09 13.00 -4.42
N GLY A 127 2.01 13.52 -3.19
CA GLY A 127 1.56 14.88 -2.90
C GLY A 127 0.05 15.02 -2.81
N VAL A 128 -0.42 16.26 -2.57
CA VAL A 128 -1.85 16.57 -2.48
C VAL A 128 -2.54 16.23 -3.81
N ASN A 129 -3.64 15.47 -3.73
CA ASN A 129 -4.37 14.96 -4.89
C ASN A 129 -3.56 14.06 -5.86
N ARG A 130 -2.32 13.67 -5.50
CA ARG A 130 -1.45 12.80 -6.32
C ARG A 130 -1.20 13.35 -7.74
N ASN A 131 -1.14 14.68 -7.87
CA ASN A 131 -0.87 15.35 -9.15
C ASN A 131 0.57 15.14 -9.62
N THR A 132 1.50 14.87 -8.71
CA THR A 132 2.87 14.55 -9.08
C THR A 132 3.03 13.05 -9.26
N LYS A 133 3.62 12.65 -10.39
CA LYS A 133 3.75 11.25 -10.79
C LYS A 133 5.18 10.98 -11.26
N ILE A 134 5.72 9.84 -10.84
CA ILE A 134 7.01 9.33 -11.30
C ILE A 134 6.73 8.06 -12.11
N PRO A 135 6.93 8.07 -13.43
CA PRO A 135 6.70 6.88 -14.24
C PRO A 135 7.74 5.81 -13.90
N PHE A 136 7.34 4.54 -13.99
CA PHE A 136 8.25 3.40 -13.82
C PHE A 136 7.92 2.28 -14.80
N SER A 137 8.93 1.46 -15.07
CA SER A 137 8.80 0.25 -15.87
C SER A 137 9.90 -0.73 -15.46
N VAL A 138 9.51 -1.87 -14.88
CA VAL A 138 10.42 -2.88 -14.34
C VAL A 138 9.99 -4.28 -14.78
N THR A 139 10.97 -5.13 -15.04
CA THR A 139 10.73 -6.51 -15.46
C THR A 139 10.50 -7.41 -14.26
N LEU A 140 9.57 -8.35 -14.39
CA LEU A 140 9.18 -9.32 -13.39
C LEU A 140 9.31 -10.74 -13.96
N ALA A 141 10.10 -11.58 -13.32
CA ALA A 141 10.13 -13.02 -13.58
C ALA A 141 9.31 -13.75 -12.52
N VAL A 142 8.30 -14.51 -12.96
CA VAL A 142 7.50 -15.41 -12.13
C VAL A 142 8.06 -16.83 -12.33
N PRO A 143 8.55 -17.51 -11.26
CA PRO A 143 9.15 -18.83 -11.34
C PRO A 143 8.14 -19.94 -11.63
#